data_AF-A0A7V3L4K9-F1
#
_entry.id   AF-A0A7V3L4K9-F1
#
_cell.length_a   1.000
_cell.length_b   1.000
_cell.length_c   1.000
_cell.angle_alpha   90.00
_cell.angle_beta   90.00
_cell.angle_gamma   90.00
#
_symmetry.space_group_name_H-M   'P 1'
#
loop_
_entity.id
_entity.type
_entity.pdbx_description
1 polymer ?
#
loop_
_entity_poly.entity_id
_entity_poly.type
_entity_poly.pdbx_seq_one_letter_code
_entity_poly.pdbx_strand_id
1 'polypeptide(L)'
;MAKETQGSLSVTERNSLLRTLETLGRETWFQQWKEHMAVPRSLNPHTKDKSEQEKILRYLLMRVLINQQASFEKVRQLSQRIAETYGDTLIYEPYNISEVNLFETFRESAGRKGSELYKVGALGGIKPLSLFAYRIKAYEGFVRQLEVEKKEFLDLALDRLKNNSGYSLFKFLSEHPVLECGWVGNDPKACRMLVDWIIFLCREIWGYELVRIEDTLMIVDGHVGKVFCRTGLLSEVLYENTRPYIIQASKMRSQIENMVRSSGAIPFYVDNGAFYLFEDGFCLDVGPRCEECPISKTCKKYIKWTAYQKMTREMETV
;
A
#
# COMPACT_ATOMS: atom_id res chain seq x y z
N MET A 1 11.25 13.49 -19.95
CA MET A 1 10.34 13.70 -18.81
C MET A 1 9.77 15.09 -18.95
N ALA A 2 8.44 15.24 -18.87
CA ALA A 2 7.86 16.57 -18.90
C ALA A 2 7.36 17.00 -17.54
N LYS A 3 7.26 18.32 -17.47
CA LYS A 3 6.84 19.11 -16.34
C LYS A 3 5.84 20.12 -16.87
N GLU A 4 4.70 20.20 -16.22
CA GLU A 4 3.70 21.20 -16.54
C GLU A 4 3.34 22.01 -15.30
N THR A 5 3.15 23.32 -15.49
CA THR A 5 2.63 24.20 -14.44
C THR A 5 1.13 24.40 -14.66
N GLN A 6 0.35 24.31 -13.59
CA GLN A 6 -1.09 24.51 -13.59
C GLN A 6 -1.51 25.45 -12.46
N GLY A 7 -2.74 25.95 -12.53
CA GLY A 7 -3.31 26.75 -11.44
C GLY A 7 -3.38 25.93 -10.15
N SER A 8 -2.92 26.51 -9.05
CA SER A 8 -2.97 25.85 -7.74
C SER A 8 -4.09 26.38 -6.87
N LEU A 9 -4.54 25.57 -5.92
CA LEU A 9 -5.40 26.02 -4.84
C LEU A 9 -4.66 27.03 -3.98
N SER A 10 -5.41 28.04 -3.50
CA SER A 10 -4.94 28.94 -2.45
C SER A 10 -4.59 28.14 -1.19
N VAL A 11 -3.80 28.74 -0.28
CA VAL A 11 -3.40 28.07 0.96
C VAL A 11 -4.61 27.62 1.78
N THR A 12 -5.65 28.45 1.86
CA THR A 12 -6.90 28.14 2.58
C THR A 12 -7.65 26.99 1.93
N GLU A 13 -7.85 27.02 0.60
CA GLU A 13 -8.52 25.93 -0.12
C GLU A 13 -7.74 24.63 -0.02
N ARG A 14 -6.40 24.69 -0.10
CA ARG A 14 -5.51 23.53 0.05
C ARG A 14 -5.67 22.88 1.42
N ASN A 15 -5.58 23.66 2.49
CA ASN A 15 -5.73 23.14 3.85
C ASN A 15 -7.14 22.58 4.08
N SER A 16 -8.18 23.27 3.58
CA SER A 16 -9.55 22.77 3.65
C SER A 16 -9.69 21.43 2.93
N LEU A 17 -9.16 21.30 1.72
CA LEU A 17 -9.24 20.07 0.94
C LEU A 17 -8.48 18.92 1.61
N LEU A 18 -7.28 19.16 2.16
CA LEU A 18 -6.53 18.15 2.89
C LEU A 18 -7.29 17.64 4.13
N ARG A 19 -8.00 18.52 4.84
CA ARG A 19 -8.88 18.11 5.96
C ARG A 19 -10.09 17.30 5.50
N THR A 20 -10.68 17.64 4.34
CA THR A 20 -11.75 16.82 3.75
C THR A 20 -11.24 15.44 3.37
N LEU A 21 -10.06 15.34 2.76
CA LEU A 21 -9.45 14.04 2.44
C LEU A 21 -9.13 13.25 3.70
N GLU A 22 -8.58 13.90 4.74
CA GLU A 22 -8.33 13.24 6.03
C GLU A 22 -9.62 12.67 6.65
N THR A 23 -10.71 13.43 6.63
CA THR A 23 -12.00 12.99 7.17
C THR A 23 -12.55 11.81 6.39
N LEU A 24 -12.60 11.92 5.06
CA LEU A 24 -13.04 10.85 4.16
C LEU A 24 -12.20 9.58 4.37
N GLY A 25 -10.88 9.72 4.37
CA GLY A 25 -9.98 8.58 4.54
C GLY A 25 -10.12 7.91 5.90
N ARG A 26 -10.31 8.68 6.98
CA ARG A 26 -10.55 8.13 8.31
C ARG A 26 -11.86 7.33 8.34
N GLU A 27 -12.97 7.94 7.94
CA GLU A 27 -14.29 7.33 8.00
C GLU A 27 -14.35 6.04 7.17
N THR A 28 -13.90 6.10 5.92
CA THR A 28 -13.90 4.93 5.03
C THR A 28 -12.93 3.85 5.51
N TRP A 29 -11.73 4.22 5.98
CA TRP A 29 -10.76 3.24 6.50
C TRP A 29 -11.30 2.46 7.69
N PHE A 30 -11.95 3.12 8.66
CA PHE A 30 -12.52 2.42 9.82
C PHE A 30 -13.60 1.40 9.43
N GLN A 31 -14.28 1.59 8.31
CA GLN A 31 -15.25 0.63 7.77
C GLN A 31 -14.59 -0.54 7.05
N GLN A 32 -13.47 -0.30 6.34
CA GLN A 32 -12.93 -1.26 5.37
C GLN A 32 -11.57 -1.87 5.76
N TRP A 33 -10.88 -1.40 6.80
CA TRP A 33 -9.48 -1.80 7.08
C TRP A 33 -9.25 -3.31 7.15
N LYS A 34 -10.21 -4.08 7.69
CA LYS A 34 -10.12 -5.55 7.77
C LYS A 34 -10.07 -6.19 6.39
N GLU A 35 -10.86 -5.66 5.47
CA GLU A 35 -10.88 -6.09 4.08
C GLU A 35 -9.59 -5.70 3.36
N HIS A 36 -9.12 -4.47 3.56
CA HIS A 36 -7.87 -3.97 2.99
C HIS A 36 -6.64 -4.75 3.48
N MET A 37 -6.61 -5.13 4.77
CA MET A 37 -5.56 -5.97 5.36
C MET A 37 -5.74 -7.46 5.06
N ALA A 38 -6.95 -7.88 4.66
CA ALA A 38 -7.34 -9.26 4.36
C ALA A 38 -7.00 -10.30 5.44
N VAL A 39 -7.04 -9.91 6.72
CA VAL A 39 -6.72 -10.80 7.85
C VAL A 39 -7.56 -12.09 7.77
N PRO A 40 -6.96 -13.28 7.81
CA PRO A 40 -7.67 -14.56 7.70
C PRO A 40 -8.55 -14.78 8.92
N ARG A 41 -9.59 -15.61 8.77
CA ARG A 41 -10.55 -15.88 9.86
C ARG A 41 -9.93 -16.57 11.08
N SER A 42 -8.80 -17.25 10.87
CA SER A 42 -8.03 -17.90 11.92
C SER A 42 -7.29 -16.92 12.84
N LEU A 43 -7.17 -15.64 12.47
CA LEU A 43 -6.48 -14.62 13.26
C LEU A 43 -7.47 -13.58 13.79
N ASN A 44 -7.34 -13.21 15.06
CA ASN A 44 -8.18 -12.19 15.68
C ASN A 44 -7.46 -10.84 15.82
N PRO A 45 -7.72 -9.85 14.94
CA PRO A 45 -7.01 -8.58 15.00
C PRO A 45 -7.40 -7.69 16.19
N HIS A 46 -8.50 -7.99 16.88
CA HIS A 46 -8.93 -7.28 18.10
C HIS A 46 -8.38 -7.89 19.39
N THR A 47 -7.46 -8.83 19.27
CA THR A 47 -6.82 -9.48 20.41
C THR A 47 -5.96 -8.50 21.23
N LYS A 48 -5.93 -8.74 22.55
CA LYS A 48 -4.94 -8.13 23.46
C LYS A 48 -3.76 -9.06 23.74
N ASP A 49 -3.85 -10.31 23.29
CA ASP A 49 -2.77 -11.27 23.46
C ASP A 49 -1.62 -10.94 22.50
N LYS A 50 -0.42 -10.73 23.06
CA LYS A 50 0.79 -10.41 22.29
C LYS A 50 1.17 -11.51 21.32
N SER A 51 0.96 -12.78 21.69
CA SER A 51 1.28 -13.89 20.77
C SER A 51 0.43 -13.82 19.52
N GLU A 52 -0.86 -13.55 19.65
CA GLU A 52 -1.74 -13.38 18.49
C GLU A 52 -1.42 -12.11 17.67
N GLN A 53 -1.03 -11.00 18.33
CA GLN A 53 -0.54 -9.79 17.65
C GLN A 53 0.71 -10.08 16.80
N GLU A 54 1.66 -10.86 17.32
CA GLU A 54 2.83 -11.34 16.59
C GLU A 54 2.44 -12.10 15.32
N LYS A 55 1.48 -13.04 15.42
CA LYS A 55 0.98 -13.79 14.25
C LYS A 55 0.44 -12.87 13.16
N ILE A 56 -0.33 -11.85 13.56
CA ILE A 56 -0.89 -10.87 12.63
C ILE A 56 0.22 -10.09 11.92
N LEU A 57 1.24 -9.64 12.64
CA LEU A 57 2.34 -8.88 12.02
C LEU A 57 3.14 -9.73 11.03
N ARG A 58 3.45 -10.98 11.37
CA ARG A 58 4.14 -11.91 10.47
C ARG A 58 3.29 -12.23 9.23
N TYR A 59 1.98 -12.46 9.42
CA TYR A 59 1.04 -12.62 8.31
C TYR A 59 1.04 -11.40 7.38
N LEU A 60 0.92 -10.20 7.94
CA LEU A 60 0.88 -8.97 7.14
C LEU A 60 2.18 -8.76 6.37
N LEU A 61 3.35 -9.07 6.95
CA LEU A 61 4.63 -9.03 6.26
C LEU A 61 4.64 -9.94 5.03
N MET A 62 4.25 -11.21 5.18
CA MET A 62 4.14 -12.16 4.07
C MET A 62 3.17 -11.67 2.99
N ARG A 63 2.00 -11.16 3.40
CA ARG A 63 1.00 -10.62 2.48
C ARG A 63 1.53 -9.43 1.67
N VAL A 64 2.16 -8.44 2.31
CA VAL A 64 2.66 -7.26 1.60
C VAL A 64 3.79 -7.60 0.64
N LEU A 65 4.62 -8.59 0.98
CA LEU A 65 5.68 -9.07 0.09
C LEU A 65 5.06 -9.61 -1.20
N ILE A 66 4.03 -10.47 -1.10
CA ILE A 66 3.29 -11.03 -2.24
C ILE A 66 2.56 -9.94 -3.05
N ASN A 67 2.01 -8.91 -2.39
CA ASN A 67 1.15 -7.92 -3.03
C ASN A 67 1.81 -7.09 -4.15
N GLN A 68 3.14 -6.98 -4.15
CA GLN A 68 3.85 -6.07 -5.03
C GLN A 68 3.66 -6.41 -6.53
N GLN A 69 3.18 -5.47 -7.33
CA GLN A 69 2.90 -5.69 -8.77
C GLN A 69 1.89 -6.82 -9.05
N ALA A 70 1.06 -7.16 -8.07
CA ALA A 70 0.05 -8.20 -8.20
C ALA A 70 -1.35 -7.63 -8.39
N SER A 71 -2.26 -8.49 -8.85
CA SER A 71 -3.70 -8.25 -8.76
C SER A 71 -4.16 -8.35 -7.29
N PHE A 72 -4.69 -7.25 -6.75
CA PHE A 72 -5.12 -7.15 -5.34
C PHE A 72 -6.06 -8.29 -4.91
N GLU A 73 -7.10 -8.56 -5.69
CA GLU A 73 -8.07 -9.63 -5.40
C GLU A 73 -7.40 -11.01 -5.32
N LYS A 74 -6.45 -11.28 -6.22
CA LYS A 74 -5.73 -12.56 -6.24
C LYS A 74 -4.74 -12.68 -5.10
N VAL A 75 -4.12 -11.59 -4.67
CA VAL A 75 -3.24 -11.56 -3.49
C VAL A 75 -4.04 -11.86 -2.23
N ARG A 76 -5.21 -11.24 -2.09
CA ARG A 76 -6.11 -11.49 -0.96
C ARG A 76 -6.47 -12.96 -0.86
N GLN A 77 -6.98 -13.54 -1.96
CA GLN A 77 -7.33 -14.96 -2.03
C GLN A 77 -6.14 -15.87 -1.70
N LEU A 78 -4.99 -15.64 -2.33
CA LEU A 78 -3.79 -16.44 -2.13
C LEU A 78 -3.27 -16.35 -0.69
N SER A 79 -3.17 -15.13 -0.14
CA SER A 79 -2.61 -14.92 1.21
C SER A 79 -3.49 -15.54 2.28
N GLN A 80 -4.81 -15.42 2.15
CA GLN A 80 -5.76 -16.07 3.06
C GLN A 80 -5.66 -17.59 2.96
N ARG A 81 -5.63 -18.14 1.73
CA ARG A 81 -5.51 -19.59 1.52
C ARG A 81 -4.21 -20.15 2.09
N ILE A 82 -3.07 -19.50 1.86
CA ILE A 82 -1.78 -19.93 2.44
C ILE A 82 -1.86 -19.92 3.97
N ALA A 83 -2.40 -18.86 4.58
CA ALA A 83 -2.54 -18.77 6.03
C ALA A 83 -3.49 -19.83 6.61
N GLU A 84 -4.62 -20.09 5.95
CA GLU A 84 -5.60 -21.09 6.38
C GLU A 84 -5.10 -22.53 6.19
N THR A 85 -4.35 -22.81 5.12
CA THR A 85 -3.80 -24.15 4.85
C THR A 85 -2.66 -24.51 5.80
N TYR A 86 -1.77 -23.58 6.11
CA TYR A 86 -0.52 -23.88 6.82
C TYR A 86 -0.48 -23.39 8.27
N GLY A 87 -1.43 -22.53 8.68
CA GLY A 87 -1.59 -22.09 10.07
C GLY A 87 -0.29 -21.60 10.71
N ASP A 88 -0.02 -22.07 11.93
CA ASP A 88 1.16 -21.68 12.70
C ASP A 88 2.49 -22.08 12.04
N THR A 89 2.52 -23.13 11.21
CA THR A 89 3.72 -23.48 10.45
C THR A 89 4.13 -22.34 9.51
N LEU A 90 3.19 -21.65 8.86
CA LEU A 90 3.51 -20.47 8.05
C LEU A 90 4.07 -19.32 8.88
N ILE A 91 3.57 -19.16 10.10
CA ILE A 91 3.86 -17.99 10.93
C ILE A 91 5.22 -18.12 11.64
N TYR A 92 5.54 -19.31 12.14
CA TYR A 92 6.73 -19.52 12.96
C TYR A 92 7.82 -20.30 12.26
N GLU A 93 7.46 -21.23 11.36
CA GLU A 93 8.40 -22.14 10.73
C GLU A 93 8.14 -22.27 9.21
N PRO A 94 8.00 -21.18 8.45
CA PRO A 94 7.57 -21.25 7.04
C PRO A 94 8.54 -22.04 6.15
N TYR A 95 9.80 -22.19 6.59
CA TYR A 95 10.81 -22.99 5.93
C TYR A 95 10.59 -24.51 6.06
N ASN A 96 9.66 -24.97 6.91
CA ASN A 96 9.24 -26.37 6.99
C ASN A 96 8.13 -26.70 5.96
N ILE A 97 7.61 -25.70 5.24
CA ILE A 97 6.61 -25.90 4.19
C ILE A 97 7.32 -26.23 2.87
N SER A 98 6.96 -27.38 2.29
CA SER A 98 7.46 -27.79 0.97
C SER A 98 7.13 -26.77 -0.12
N GLU A 99 8.13 -26.40 -0.93
CA GLU A 99 7.94 -25.54 -2.09
C GLU A 99 6.94 -26.12 -3.08
N VAL A 100 6.86 -27.46 -3.21
CA VAL A 100 5.89 -28.12 -4.10
C VAL A 100 4.47 -27.75 -3.69
N ASN A 101 4.16 -27.86 -2.39
CA ASN A 101 2.83 -27.57 -1.86
C ASN A 101 2.50 -26.07 -1.95
N LEU A 102 3.48 -25.21 -1.66
CA LEU A 102 3.32 -23.76 -1.82
C LEU A 102 3.04 -23.38 -3.28
N PHE A 103 3.74 -24.02 -4.23
CA PHE A 103 3.56 -23.75 -5.65
C PHE A 103 2.24 -24.32 -6.20
N GLU A 104 1.72 -25.40 -5.62
CA GLU A 104 0.37 -25.88 -5.90
C GLU A 104 -0.67 -24.86 -5.44
N THR A 105 -0.61 -24.42 -4.18
CA THR A 105 -1.50 -23.38 -3.63
C THR A 105 -1.46 -22.09 -4.47
N PHE A 106 -0.27 -21.70 -4.90
CA PHE A 106 -0.07 -20.58 -5.83
C PHE A 106 -0.80 -20.79 -7.15
N ARG A 107 -0.62 -21.94 -7.81
CA ARG A 107 -1.25 -22.22 -9.12
C ARG A 107 -2.77 -22.31 -9.04
N GLU A 108 -3.30 -22.80 -7.93
CA GLU A 108 -4.75 -22.86 -7.70
C GLU A 108 -5.38 -21.46 -7.59
N SER A 109 -4.64 -20.49 -7.05
CA SER A 109 -5.14 -19.12 -6.85
C SER A 109 -4.83 -18.19 -8.01
N ALA A 110 -3.63 -18.35 -8.61
CA ALA A 110 -3.06 -17.46 -9.63
C ALA A 110 -3.13 -18.02 -11.06
N GLY A 111 -3.77 -19.18 -11.24
CA GLY A 111 -3.80 -19.94 -12.48
C GLY A 111 -2.50 -20.72 -12.73
N ARG A 112 -2.55 -21.71 -13.64
CA ARG A 112 -1.42 -22.64 -13.90
C ARG A 112 -0.08 -21.95 -14.20
N LYS A 113 -0.12 -20.78 -14.85
CA LYS A 113 1.08 -19.96 -15.18
C LYS A 113 1.37 -18.85 -14.16
N GLY A 114 0.46 -18.57 -13.22
CA GLY A 114 0.57 -17.48 -12.25
C GLY A 114 0.24 -16.08 -12.79
N SER A 115 -0.20 -15.98 -14.04
CA SER A 115 -0.45 -14.71 -14.74
C SER A 115 -1.69 -13.97 -14.26
N GLU A 116 -2.58 -14.64 -13.52
CA GLU A 116 -3.73 -13.96 -12.88
C GLU A 116 -3.28 -13.12 -11.68
N LEU A 117 -2.18 -13.52 -11.02
CA LEU A 117 -1.57 -12.77 -9.93
C LEU A 117 -0.59 -11.72 -10.47
N TYR A 118 0.47 -12.14 -11.17
CA TYR A 118 1.52 -11.24 -11.65
C TYR A 118 1.49 -11.04 -13.16
N LYS A 119 1.37 -9.79 -13.59
CA LYS A 119 1.53 -9.39 -14.99
C LYS A 119 2.99 -9.04 -15.28
N VAL A 120 3.79 -10.08 -15.51
CA VAL A 120 5.25 -9.99 -15.69
C VAL A 120 5.71 -9.51 -17.07
N GLY A 121 4.79 -9.12 -17.96
CA GLY A 121 5.12 -8.69 -19.33
C GLY A 121 6.14 -7.54 -19.40
N ALA A 122 6.19 -6.68 -18.37
CA ALA A 122 7.15 -5.59 -18.24
C ALA A 122 8.47 -5.97 -17.53
N LEU A 123 8.58 -7.18 -16.97
CA LEU A 123 9.72 -7.64 -16.15
C LEU A 123 10.68 -8.56 -16.94
N GLY A 124 10.72 -8.45 -18.26
CA GLY A 124 11.78 -9.05 -19.08
C GLY A 124 11.84 -10.59 -19.07
N GLY A 125 10.72 -11.28 -18.86
CA GLY A 125 10.65 -12.75 -18.94
C GLY A 125 10.79 -13.50 -17.60
N ILE A 126 10.81 -12.80 -16.47
CA ILE A 126 10.71 -13.44 -15.15
C ILE A 126 9.36 -14.14 -15.01
N LYS A 127 9.35 -15.42 -14.62
CA LYS A 127 8.10 -16.17 -14.42
C LYS A 127 7.36 -15.66 -13.17
N PRO A 128 6.02 -15.58 -13.17
CA PRO A 128 5.23 -15.24 -11.97
C PRO A 128 5.60 -16.09 -10.74
N LEU A 129 5.87 -17.38 -10.96
CA LEU A 129 6.28 -18.30 -9.90
C LEU A 129 7.64 -17.92 -9.29
N SER A 130 8.58 -17.42 -10.10
CA SER A 130 9.88 -16.93 -9.61
C SER A 130 9.70 -15.69 -8.73
N LEU A 131 8.78 -14.78 -9.11
CA LEU A 131 8.45 -13.62 -8.27
C LEU A 131 7.89 -14.05 -6.92
N PHE A 132 6.93 -14.99 -6.94
CA PHE A 132 6.35 -15.54 -5.72
C PHE A 132 7.43 -16.20 -4.84
N ALA A 133 8.28 -17.03 -5.44
CA ALA A 133 9.29 -17.80 -4.72
C ALA A 133 10.27 -16.89 -3.96
N TYR A 134 10.87 -15.88 -4.60
CA TYR A 134 11.84 -15.03 -3.87
C TYR A 134 11.19 -14.22 -2.75
N ARG A 135 9.92 -13.82 -2.89
CA ARG A 135 9.17 -13.07 -1.86
C ARG A 135 8.87 -13.93 -0.65
N ILE A 136 8.46 -15.18 -0.89
CA ILE A 136 8.30 -16.16 0.18
C ILE A 136 9.64 -16.47 0.84
N LYS A 137 10.74 -16.59 0.07
CA LYS A 137 12.07 -16.80 0.66
C LYS A 137 12.57 -15.61 1.48
N ALA A 138 12.27 -14.37 1.09
CA ALA A 138 12.55 -13.19 1.91
C ALA A 138 11.79 -13.24 3.25
N TYR A 139 10.50 -13.62 3.21
CA TYR A 139 9.70 -13.85 4.40
C TYR A 139 10.26 -14.97 5.29
N GLU A 140 10.52 -16.15 4.71
CA GLU A 140 11.09 -17.29 5.42
C GLU A 140 12.42 -16.95 6.10
N GLY A 141 13.31 -16.27 5.37
CA GLY A 141 14.61 -15.87 5.89
C GLY A 141 14.48 -14.90 7.07
N PHE A 142 13.55 -13.94 6.99
CA PHE A 142 13.29 -13.02 8.10
C PHE A 142 12.75 -13.75 9.33
N VAL A 143 11.76 -14.64 9.15
CA VAL A 143 11.20 -15.43 10.26
C VAL A 143 12.26 -16.33 10.90
N ARG A 144 13.08 -17.00 10.09
CA ARG A 144 14.21 -17.81 10.59
C ARG A 144 15.21 -16.96 11.38
N GLN A 145 15.50 -15.76 10.92
CA GLN A 145 16.41 -14.86 11.63
C GLN A 145 15.83 -14.46 13.00
N LEU A 146 14.53 -14.15 13.07
CA LEU A 146 13.85 -13.87 14.34
C LEU A 146 13.99 -15.02 15.33
N GLU A 147 13.79 -16.26 14.87
CA GLU A 147 13.94 -17.47 15.67
C GLU A 147 15.38 -17.65 16.20
N VAL A 148 16.38 -17.56 15.30
CA VAL A 148 17.81 -17.70 15.66
C VAL A 148 18.23 -16.65 16.68
N GLU A 149 17.74 -15.41 16.51
CA GLU A 149 18.03 -14.30 17.41
C GLU A 149 17.13 -14.27 18.66
N LYS A 150 16.14 -15.17 18.75
CA LYS A 150 15.12 -15.23 19.82
C LYS A 150 14.41 -13.89 20.02
N LYS A 151 13.97 -13.28 18.92
CA LYS A 151 13.26 -11.99 18.89
C LYS A 151 11.85 -12.15 18.33
N GLU A 152 10.96 -11.30 18.82
CA GLU A 152 9.61 -11.15 18.25
C GLU A 152 9.54 -9.93 17.33
N PHE A 153 8.79 -10.05 16.25
CA PHE A 153 8.61 -8.96 15.28
C PHE A 153 7.86 -7.78 15.91
N LEU A 154 6.85 -8.05 16.74
CA LEU A 154 6.10 -7.03 17.48
C LEU A 154 7.01 -6.18 18.36
N ASP A 155 7.88 -6.81 19.14
CA ASP A 155 8.78 -6.06 20.02
C ASP A 155 9.79 -5.22 19.23
N LEU A 156 10.31 -5.75 18.11
CA LEU A 156 11.14 -4.98 17.18
C LEU A 156 10.39 -3.81 16.57
N ALA A 157 9.15 -4.03 16.12
CA ALA A 157 8.32 -2.98 15.54
C ALA A 157 8.04 -1.88 16.56
N LEU A 158 7.61 -2.24 17.77
CA LEU A 158 7.38 -1.29 18.86
C LEU A 158 8.65 -0.54 19.24
N ASP A 159 9.81 -1.20 19.28
CA ASP A 159 11.10 -0.56 19.56
C ASP A 159 11.46 0.49 18.51
N ARG A 160 11.27 0.18 17.22
CA ARG A 160 11.50 1.15 16.13
C ARG A 160 10.49 2.30 16.12
N LEU A 161 9.28 2.06 16.61
CA LEU A 161 8.25 3.10 16.72
C LEU A 161 8.45 4.00 17.96
N LYS A 162 9.33 3.64 18.90
CA LYS A 162 9.69 4.53 20.01
C LYS A 162 10.23 5.87 19.47
N ASN A 163 9.84 6.96 20.11
CA ASN A 163 10.19 8.33 19.71
C ASN A 163 9.57 8.78 18.37
N ASN A 164 8.35 8.34 18.07
CA ASN A 164 7.53 8.90 17.00
C ASN A 164 8.14 8.78 15.59
N SER A 165 8.63 7.59 15.22
CA SER A 165 9.29 7.42 13.92
C SER A 165 8.81 6.19 13.16
N GLY A 166 7.64 6.30 12.52
CA GLY A 166 7.24 5.36 11.46
C GLY A 166 8.32 5.23 10.38
N TYR A 167 9.07 6.30 10.12
CA TYR A 167 10.24 6.26 9.23
C TYR A 167 11.36 5.33 9.72
N SER A 168 11.61 5.24 11.03
CA SER A 168 12.59 4.31 11.59
C SER A 168 12.19 2.85 11.36
N LEU A 169 10.92 2.51 11.59
CA LEU A 169 10.40 1.18 11.27
C LEU A 169 10.48 0.88 9.77
N PHE A 170 10.14 1.87 8.93
CA PHE A 170 10.26 1.75 7.47
C PHE A 170 11.71 1.47 7.06
N LYS A 171 12.68 2.25 7.54
CA LYS A 171 14.10 2.03 7.26
C LYS A 171 14.55 0.65 7.69
N PHE A 172 14.19 0.26 8.93
CA PHE A 172 14.52 -1.06 9.45
C PHE A 172 14.02 -2.17 8.51
N LEU A 173 12.78 -2.10 8.05
CA LEU A 173 12.19 -3.12 7.17
C LEU A 173 12.68 -3.04 5.72
N SER A 174 12.85 -1.84 5.16
CA SER A 174 13.24 -1.63 3.77
C SER A 174 14.72 -1.93 3.53
N GLU A 175 15.57 -1.64 4.51
CA GLU A 175 17.03 -1.83 4.46
C GLU A 175 17.45 -3.15 5.17
N HIS A 176 16.50 -3.97 5.61
CA HIS A 176 16.82 -5.25 6.25
C HIS A 176 17.49 -6.18 5.23
N PRO A 177 18.70 -6.73 5.50
CA PRO A 177 19.49 -7.48 4.52
C PRO A 177 18.75 -8.66 3.88
N VAL A 178 17.80 -9.26 4.61
CA VAL A 178 16.97 -10.36 4.11
C VAL A 178 15.71 -9.89 3.41
N LEU A 179 15.06 -8.81 3.87
CA LEU A 179 13.79 -8.36 3.30
C LEU A 179 14.00 -7.50 2.05
N GLU A 180 15.17 -6.84 1.92
CA GLU A 180 15.51 -5.99 0.78
C GLU A 180 15.32 -6.72 -0.57
N CYS A 181 15.67 -8.02 -0.64
CA CYS A 181 15.47 -8.81 -1.86
C CYS A 181 14.00 -9.08 -2.21
N GLY A 182 13.10 -8.96 -1.23
CA GLY A 182 11.66 -9.10 -1.40
C GLY A 182 10.97 -7.83 -1.87
N TRP A 183 11.62 -6.67 -1.73
CA TRP A 183 11.03 -5.36 -2.05
C TRP A 183 11.24 -4.94 -3.51
N VAL A 184 10.30 -4.16 -4.04
CA VAL A 184 10.38 -3.57 -5.39
C VAL A 184 10.59 -2.06 -5.30
N GLY A 185 11.74 -1.60 -5.80
CA GLY A 185 12.12 -0.20 -5.88
C GLY A 185 12.82 0.33 -4.63
N ASN A 186 13.57 1.43 -4.79
CA ASN A 186 14.42 2.00 -3.73
C ASN A 186 13.63 2.61 -2.55
N ASP A 187 12.35 2.90 -2.76
CA ASP A 187 11.43 3.40 -1.72
C ASP A 187 10.14 2.57 -1.81
N PRO A 188 10.16 1.34 -1.25
CA PRO A 188 9.16 0.33 -1.52
C PRO A 188 7.81 0.68 -0.92
N LYS A 189 6.83 0.94 -1.80
CA LYS A 189 5.44 1.28 -1.44
C LYS A 189 4.80 0.26 -0.51
N ALA A 190 5.04 -1.04 -0.76
CA ALA A 190 4.49 -2.11 0.06
C ALA A 190 5.06 -2.13 1.49
N CYS A 191 6.32 -1.73 1.67
CA CYS A 191 6.91 -1.58 3.00
C CYS A 191 6.26 -0.41 3.75
N ARG A 192 6.07 0.75 3.11
CA ARG A 192 5.33 1.88 3.69
C ARG A 192 3.93 1.47 4.15
N MET A 193 3.21 0.78 3.27
CA MET A 193 1.88 0.24 3.56
C MET A 193 1.88 -0.67 4.79
N LEU A 194 2.88 -1.57 4.93
CA LEU A 194 3.02 -2.41 6.11
C LEU A 194 3.28 -1.58 7.38
N VAL A 195 4.18 -0.60 7.31
CA VAL A 195 4.45 0.31 8.44
C VAL A 195 3.20 1.02 8.89
N ASP A 196 2.43 1.57 7.95
CA ASP A 196 1.21 2.29 8.25
C ASP A 196 0.14 1.37 8.87
N TRP A 197 0.04 0.13 8.40
CA TRP A 197 -0.83 -0.88 9.01
C TRP A 197 -0.40 -1.26 10.41
N ILE A 198 0.91 -1.43 10.65
CA ILE A 198 1.45 -1.70 12.00
C ILE A 198 1.12 -0.54 12.93
N ILE A 199 1.33 0.71 12.50
CA ILE A 199 1.02 1.91 13.29
C ILE A 199 -0.47 1.96 13.60
N PHE A 200 -1.34 1.76 12.59
CA PHE A 200 -2.79 1.73 12.78
C PHE A 200 -3.22 0.64 13.77
N LEU A 201 -2.74 -0.61 13.60
CA LEU A 201 -3.07 -1.70 14.52
C LEU A 201 -2.59 -1.40 15.94
N CYS A 202 -1.34 -0.96 16.09
CA CYS A 202 -0.78 -0.64 17.40
C CYS A 202 -1.56 0.47 18.09
N ARG A 203 -1.84 1.57 17.38
CA ARG A 203 -2.49 2.74 17.97
C ARG A 203 -4.00 2.56 18.12
N GLU A 204 -4.70 2.30 17.02
CA GLU A 204 -6.16 2.38 16.96
C GLU A 204 -6.86 1.09 17.42
N ILE A 205 -6.19 -0.06 17.29
CA ILE A 205 -6.79 -1.37 17.60
C ILE A 205 -6.27 -1.94 18.94
N TRP A 206 -4.97 -1.90 19.17
CA TRP A 206 -4.33 -2.51 20.35
C TRP A 206 -4.06 -1.52 21.49
N GLY A 207 -4.15 -0.21 21.24
CA GLY A 207 -4.03 0.82 22.27
C GLY A 207 -2.62 1.09 22.79
N TYR A 208 -1.57 0.84 21.99
CA TYR A 208 -0.21 1.22 22.33
C TYR A 208 -0.03 2.75 22.26
N GLU A 209 -0.14 3.41 23.41
CA GLU A 209 -0.20 4.89 23.50
C GLU A 209 1.05 5.61 22.97
N LEU A 210 2.22 4.96 23.02
CA LEU A 210 3.50 5.51 22.54
C LEU A 210 3.59 5.58 21.01
N VAL A 211 2.68 4.91 20.30
CA VAL A 211 2.60 4.93 18.84
C VAL A 211 1.60 5.99 18.42
N ARG A 212 1.94 6.82 17.43
CA ARG A 212 1.06 7.89 16.95
C ARG A 212 0.71 7.72 15.49
N ILE A 213 -0.56 7.92 15.16
CA ILE A 213 -1.04 7.84 13.78
C ILE A 213 -0.46 8.97 12.90
N GLU A 214 -0.03 10.08 13.50
CA GLU A 214 0.64 11.18 12.78
C GLU A 214 2.00 10.78 12.20
N ASP A 215 2.63 9.73 12.72
CA ASP A 215 3.98 9.29 12.30
C ASP A 215 3.94 8.34 11.10
N THR A 216 2.74 8.07 10.58
CA THR A 216 2.53 7.33 9.34
C THR A 216 3.18 8.02 8.16
N LEU A 217 3.49 7.21 7.16
CA LEU A 217 4.07 7.64 5.90
C LEU A 217 2.96 7.91 4.90
N MET A 218 3.30 8.58 3.79
CA MET A 218 2.43 8.57 2.62
C MET A 218 2.92 7.52 1.63
N ILE A 219 2.02 6.70 1.12
CA ILE A 219 2.33 5.67 0.11
C ILE A 219 2.48 6.34 -1.26
N VAL A 220 1.59 7.28 -1.57
CA VAL A 220 1.49 8.03 -2.82
C VAL A 220 1.62 7.10 -4.04
N ASP A 221 0.53 6.41 -4.36
CA ASP A 221 0.42 5.62 -5.56
C ASP A 221 -0.01 6.47 -6.79
N GLY A 222 -0.25 5.80 -7.93
CA GLY A 222 -0.69 6.50 -9.14
C GLY A 222 -2.03 7.20 -8.95
N HIS A 223 -2.97 6.59 -8.21
CA HIS A 223 -4.30 7.16 -7.97
C HIS A 223 -4.25 8.34 -7.01
N VAL A 224 -3.52 8.22 -5.91
CA VAL A 224 -3.30 9.31 -4.94
C VAL A 224 -2.62 10.48 -5.64
N GLY A 225 -1.50 10.24 -6.35
CA GLY A 225 -0.82 11.28 -7.11
C GLY A 225 -1.74 11.97 -8.12
N LYS A 226 -2.56 11.20 -8.85
CA LYS A 226 -3.55 11.74 -9.80
C LYS A 226 -4.55 12.65 -9.10
N VAL A 227 -5.08 12.28 -7.94
CA VAL A 227 -6.00 13.13 -7.17
C VAL A 227 -5.32 14.45 -6.79
N PHE A 228 -4.08 14.40 -6.32
CA PHE A 228 -3.31 15.62 -5.99
C PHE A 228 -3.09 16.53 -7.21
N CYS A 229 -2.81 15.94 -8.38
CA CYS A 229 -2.70 16.70 -9.63
C CYS A 229 -4.07 17.26 -10.07
N ARG A 230 -5.13 16.45 -10.09
CA ARG A 230 -6.47 16.84 -10.61
C ARG A 230 -7.15 17.93 -9.78
N THR A 231 -6.91 17.94 -8.48
CA THR A 231 -7.51 18.90 -7.55
C THR A 231 -6.85 20.27 -7.59
N GLY A 232 -5.63 20.39 -8.11
CA GLY A 232 -4.83 21.60 -8.01
C GLY A 232 -4.10 21.74 -6.67
N LEU A 233 -4.00 20.66 -5.88
CA LEU A 233 -3.12 20.63 -4.71
C LEU A 233 -1.66 20.86 -5.14
N LEU A 234 -1.26 20.27 -6.27
CA LEU A 234 0.04 20.50 -6.89
C LEU A 234 -0.04 21.56 -7.99
N SER A 235 0.88 22.53 -7.96
CA SER A 235 1.07 23.52 -9.03
C SER A 235 1.93 22.99 -10.17
N GLU A 236 2.77 21.99 -9.89
CA GLU A 236 3.73 21.40 -10.81
C GLU A 236 3.44 19.91 -10.92
N VAL A 237 3.26 19.43 -12.15
CA VAL A 237 2.94 18.02 -12.44
C VAL A 237 4.04 17.41 -13.30
N LEU A 238 4.61 16.30 -12.82
CA LEU A 238 5.56 15.49 -13.55
C LEU A 238 4.84 14.32 -14.22
N TYR A 239 5.06 14.11 -15.51
CA TYR A 239 4.30 13.14 -16.30
C TYR A 239 5.09 12.56 -17.49
N GLU A 240 4.57 11.46 -18.04
CA GLU A 240 5.06 10.84 -19.27
C GLU A 240 4.62 11.65 -20.51
N ASN A 241 5.56 11.91 -21.42
CA ASN A 241 5.38 12.83 -22.55
C ASN A 241 4.46 12.33 -23.68
N THR A 242 3.77 11.23 -23.46
CA THR A 242 2.92 10.54 -24.42
C THR A 242 1.54 10.34 -23.82
N ARG A 243 0.48 10.45 -24.63
CA ARG A 243 -0.86 10.13 -24.16
C ARG A 243 -0.98 8.63 -23.87
N PRO A 244 -1.76 8.22 -22.85
CA PRO A 244 -2.39 9.08 -21.83
C PRO A 244 -1.33 9.73 -20.91
N TYR A 245 -1.53 10.99 -20.50
CA TYR A 245 -0.56 11.75 -19.71
C TYR A 245 -0.45 11.20 -18.27
N ILE A 246 0.31 10.11 -18.13
CA ILE A 246 0.49 9.36 -16.89
C ILE A 246 1.39 10.16 -15.95
N ILE A 247 0.89 10.42 -14.76
CA ILE A 247 1.63 11.17 -13.74
C ILE A 247 2.70 10.30 -13.05
N GLN A 248 3.84 10.91 -12.72
CA GLN A 248 4.94 10.25 -12.03
C GLN A 248 4.85 10.44 -10.52
N ALA A 249 3.87 9.78 -9.89
CA ALA A 249 3.56 9.92 -8.46
C ALA A 249 4.78 9.78 -7.55
N SER A 250 5.66 8.81 -7.81
CA SER A 250 6.88 8.57 -7.02
C SER A 250 7.85 9.75 -7.02
N LYS A 251 7.90 10.53 -8.11
CA LYS A 251 8.76 11.72 -8.21
C LYS A 251 8.17 12.94 -7.51
N MET A 252 6.85 12.96 -7.30
CA MET A 252 6.14 14.04 -6.60
C MET A 252 5.90 13.74 -5.12
N ARG A 253 6.21 12.52 -4.65
CA ARG A 253 5.95 12.08 -3.27
C ARG A 253 6.47 13.03 -2.20
N SER A 254 7.74 13.42 -2.26
CA SER A 254 8.32 14.29 -1.22
C SER A 254 7.64 15.65 -1.15
N GLN A 255 7.19 16.20 -2.28
CA GLN A 255 6.41 17.44 -2.31
C GLN A 255 5.04 17.25 -1.67
N ILE A 256 4.37 16.14 -1.97
CA ILE A 256 3.07 15.76 -1.39
C ILE A 256 3.19 15.58 0.12
N GLU A 257 4.16 14.79 0.59
CA GLU A 257 4.41 14.54 2.01
C GLU A 257 4.68 15.83 2.78
N ASN A 258 5.52 16.71 2.25
CA ASN A 258 5.82 17.99 2.88
C ASN A 258 4.57 18.89 2.96
N MET A 259 3.73 18.88 1.93
CA MET A 259 2.48 19.63 1.91
C MET A 259 1.51 19.13 2.97
N VAL A 260 1.31 17.81 3.06
CA VAL A 260 0.40 17.20 4.04
C VAL A 260 0.92 17.45 5.46
N ARG A 261 2.22 17.21 5.71
CA ARG A 261 2.84 17.48 7.01
C ARG A 261 2.69 18.94 7.44
N SER A 262 2.91 19.89 6.53
CA SER A 262 2.79 21.32 6.82
C SER A 262 1.36 21.77 7.12
N SER A 263 0.35 21.03 6.65
CA SER A 263 -1.06 21.30 6.95
C SER A 263 -1.50 20.79 8.33
N GLY A 264 -0.69 19.94 8.97
CA GLY A 264 -1.03 19.23 10.20
C GLY A 264 -2.13 18.18 10.03
N ALA A 265 -2.42 17.77 8.79
CA ALA A 265 -3.29 16.63 8.50
C ALA A 265 -2.52 15.32 8.66
N ILE A 266 -3.23 14.25 9.04
CA ILE A 266 -2.62 12.93 9.25
C ILE A 266 -2.31 12.27 7.90
N PRO A 267 -1.03 11.96 7.61
CA PRO A 267 -0.60 11.39 6.32
C PRO A 267 -1.43 10.18 5.87
N PHE A 268 -1.61 9.21 6.77
CA PHE A 268 -2.34 7.97 6.50
C PHE A 268 -3.77 8.22 6.01
N TYR A 269 -4.53 9.08 6.69
CA TYR A 269 -5.91 9.33 6.31
C TYR A 269 -6.03 10.21 5.07
N VAL A 270 -5.09 11.13 4.83
CA VAL A 270 -5.08 11.89 3.57
C VAL A 270 -4.79 10.98 2.38
N ASP A 271 -3.82 10.06 2.50
CA ASP A 271 -3.47 9.09 1.45
C ASP A 271 -4.67 8.18 1.14
N ASN A 272 -5.28 7.58 2.18
CA ASN A 272 -6.49 6.77 2.05
C ASN A 272 -7.68 7.55 1.48
N GLY A 273 -7.92 8.79 1.93
CA GLY A 273 -9.01 9.60 1.41
C GLY A 273 -8.86 9.89 -0.09
N ALA A 274 -7.64 10.17 -0.54
CA ALA A 274 -7.36 10.31 -1.96
C ALA A 274 -7.53 8.99 -2.73
N PHE A 275 -7.11 7.87 -2.14
CA PHE A 275 -7.29 6.54 -2.74
C PHE A 275 -8.78 6.17 -2.88
N TYR A 276 -9.60 6.40 -1.85
CA TYR A 276 -11.02 6.08 -1.84
C TYR A 276 -11.83 6.89 -2.85
N LEU A 277 -11.43 8.12 -3.17
CA LEU A 277 -12.04 8.84 -4.30
C LEU A 277 -11.93 8.07 -5.63
N PHE A 278 -10.86 7.31 -5.83
CA PHE A 278 -10.73 6.44 -6.99
C PHE A 278 -11.54 5.15 -6.80
N GLU A 279 -11.38 4.48 -5.67
CA GLU A 279 -12.01 3.19 -5.39
C GLU A 279 -13.54 3.27 -5.44
N ASP A 280 -14.12 4.33 -4.89
CA ASP A 280 -15.56 4.60 -4.91
C ASP A 280 -16.05 5.15 -6.28
N GLY A 281 -15.17 5.19 -7.29
CA GLY A 281 -15.52 5.51 -8.66
C GLY A 281 -15.75 7.00 -8.94
N PHE A 282 -15.25 7.92 -8.11
CA PHE A 282 -15.35 9.36 -8.37
C PHE A 282 -14.23 9.86 -9.29
N CYS A 283 -12.97 9.55 -8.96
CA CYS A 283 -11.79 10.06 -9.66
C CYS A 283 -11.17 9.03 -10.62
N LEU A 284 -11.98 8.44 -11.51
CA LEU A 284 -11.53 7.44 -12.49
C LEU A 284 -10.63 8.03 -13.57
N ASP A 285 -9.72 7.23 -14.14
CA ASP A 285 -8.86 7.67 -15.25
C ASP A 285 -9.70 8.12 -16.46
N VAL A 286 -10.76 7.38 -16.76
CA VAL A 286 -11.75 7.66 -17.82
C VAL A 286 -13.10 7.91 -17.18
N GLY A 287 -13.80 8.96 -17.61
CA GLY A 287 -15.14 9.30 -17.12
C GLY A 287 -15.25 9.57 -15.61
N PRO A 288 -14.43 10.47 -15.02
CA PRO A 288 -14.56 10.80 -13.60
C PRO A 288 -15.92 11.47 -13.31
N ARG A 289 -16.57 11.08 -12.21
CA ARG A 289 -17.86 11.63 -11.74
C ARG A 289 -17.64 12.92 -10.95
N CYS A 290 -17.12 13.95 -11.62
CA CYS A 290 -16.70 15.20 -10.98
C CYS A 290 -17.82 15.93 -10.22
N GLU A 291 -19.07 15.83 -10.64
CA GLU A 291 -20.18 16.53 -10.00
C GLU A 291 -20.68 15.84 -8.72
N GLU A 292 -20.60 14.51 -8.67
CA GLU A 292 -20.97 13.70 -7.50
C GLU A 292 -19.82 13.57 -6.48
N CYS A 293 -18.61 13.95 -6.88
CA CYS A 293 -17.40 13.81 -6.07
C CYS A 293 -17.50 14.66 -4.78
N PRO A 294 -17.18 14.12 -3.59
CA PRO A 294 -17.32 14.84 -2.31
C PRO A 294 -16.42 16.08 -2.20
N ILE A 295 -15.40 16.19 -3.07
CA ILE A 295 -14.50 17.35 -3.15
C ILE A 295 -14.76 18.25 -4.37
N SER A 296 -15.89 18.08 -5.06
CA SER A 296 -16.20 18.76 -6.33
C SER A 296 -16.13 20.29 -6.26
N LYS A 297 -16.56 20.87 -5.14
CA LYS A 297 -16.60 22.33 -4.91
C LYS A 297 -15.20 22.97 -4.86
N THR A 298 -14.19 22.22 -4.42
CA THR A 298 -12.82 22.74 -4.26
C THR A 298 -11.90 22.25 -5.38
N CYS A 299 -12.19 21.09 -5.98
CA CYS A 299 -11.36 20.48 -7.02
C CYS A 299 -11.30 21.34 -8.30
N LYS A 300 -10.09 21.60 -8.82
CA LYS A 300 -9.89 22.29 -10.11
C LYS A 300 -10.20 21.44 -11.35
N LYS A 301 -10.55 20.15 -11.17
CA LYS A 301 -11.00 19.22 -12.23
C LYS A 301 -10.01 19.10 -13.41
N TYR A 302 -8.69 19.03 -13.16
CA TYR A 302 -7.69 18.84 -14.23
C TYR A 302 -7.68 17.41 -14.79
N ILE A 303 -8.79 16.97 -15.41
CA ILE A 303 -9.08 15.57 -15.79
C ILE A 303 -8.09 14.94 -16.80
N LYS A 304 -7.22 15.73 -17.43
CA LYS A 304 -6.21 15.23 -18.38
C LYS A 304 -5.16 14.30 -17.74
N TRP A 305 -4.93 14.43 -16.44
CA TRP A 305 -3.95 13.62 -15.72
C TRP A 305 -4.49 12.23 -15.42
N THR A 306 -3.73 11.19 -15.72
CA THR A 306 -4.10 9.79 -15.46
C THR A 306 -3.09 9.10 -14.57
N ALA A 307 -3.52 8.03 -13.90
CA ALA A 307 -2.66 7.19 -13.07
C ALA A 307 -2.05 6.03 -13.88
N TYR A 308 -2.83 5.47 -14.82
CA TYR A 308 -2.44 4.30 -15.60
C TYR A 308 -2.80 4.42 -17.08
N GLN A 309 -2.29 3.46 -17.85
CA GLN A 309 -2.27 3.46 -19.31
C GLN A 309 -3.53 2.86 -19.97
N LYS A 310 -4.64 2.65 -19.23
CA LYS A 310 -5.82 1.98 -19.82
C LYS A 310 -6.53 2.89 -20.85
N MET A 311 -6.10 2.78 -22.09
CA MET A 311 -6.92 2.97 -23.28
C MET A 311 -7.57 1.61 -23.61
N THR A 312 -8.87 1.46 -23.37
CA THR A 312 -9.64 0.63 -24.30
C THR A 312 -9.83 1.49 -25.56
N ARG A 313 -9.43 0.95 -26.71
CA ARG A 313 -9.45 1.58 -28.04
C ARG A 313 -10.86 1.94 -28.57
N GLU A 314 -11.85 2.11 -27.72
CA GLU A 314 -13.27 2.26 -28.12
C GLU A 314 -13.81 3.68 -28.05
N MET A 315 -13.01 4.68 -27.65
CA MET A 315 -13.47 6.08 -27.54
C MET A 315 -12.74 7.07 -28.47
N GLU A 316 -11.99 6.59 -29.47
CA GLU A 316 -11.45 7.46 -30.53
C GLU A 316 -12.46 7.75 -31.66
N THR A 317 -13.69 7.24 -31.56
CA THR A 317 -14.77 7.52 -32.50
C THR A 317 -16.10 7.78 -31.78
N VAL A 318 -16.22 8.94 -31.13
CA VAL A 318 -17.47 9.71 -31.06
C VAL A 318 -17.14 11.19 -31.12
#